data_AF-A0A7W8Z040-F1
#
_entry.id   AF-A0A7W8Z040-F1
#
_cell.length_a   1.000
_cell.length_b   1.000
_cell.length_c   1.000
_cell.angle_alpha   90.00
_cell.angle_beta   90.00
_cell.angle_gamma   90.00
#
_symmetry.space_group_name_H-M   'P 1'
#
loop_
_entity.id
_entity.type
_entity.pdbx_description
1 polymer ?
#
loop_
_entity_poly.entity_id
_entity_poly.type
_entity_poly.pdbx_seq_one_letter_code
_entity_poly.pdbx_strand_id
1 'polypeptide(L)'
;MPKLHVKKGDLVQVIAGKDKGAKGRVIRALPREDRVVVEGVNLIKKHSKVTHQGPRGAKEGGVQTLEAPIHVSNVKKLKDDAKKDEATKDDKPAKKAAEADESGEDN
;
A
#
# COMPACT_ATOMS: atom_id res chain seq x y z
N MET A 1 -20.31 6.68 18.21
CA MET A 1 -19.51 6.33 17.01
C MET A 1 -18.07 6.15 17.45
N PRO A 2 -17.38 5.07 17.04
CA PRO A 2 -15.96 4.89 17.34
C PRO A 2 -15.16 6.08 16.77
N LYS A 3 -14.24 6.60 17.58
CA LYS A 3 -13.46 7.80 17.26
C LYS A 3 -12.18 7.38 16.56
N LEU A 4 -12.14 7.56 15.24
CA LEU A 4 -10.91 7.38 14.48
C LEU A 4 -9.91 8.50 14.80
N HIS A 5 -8.65 8.11 14.99
CA HIS A 5 -7.56 9.07 15.16
C HIS A 5 -7.25 9.83 13.86
N VAL A 6 -7.67 9.31 12.70
CA VAL A 6 -7.43 9.80 11.32
C VAL A 6 -8.71 10.24 10.61
N LYS A 7 -8.61 11.33 9.83
CA LYS A 7 -9.69 11.92 9.04
C LYS A 7 -9.29 11.96 7.55
N LYS A 8 -10.29 12.14 6.69
CA LYS A 8 -10.08 12.38 5.26
C LYS A 8 -9.24 13.65 5.06
N GLY A 9 -8.24 13.59 4.18
CA GLY A 9 -7.34 14.71 3.89
C GLY A 9 -6.08 14.78 4.77
N ASP A 10 -5.99 13.97 5.83
CA ASP A 10 -4.77 13.91 6.64
C ASP A 10 -3.63 13.23 5.87
N LEU A 11 -2.40 13.71 6.11
CA LEU A 11 -1.18 13.10 5.61
C LEU A 11 -0.71 12.03 6.60
N VAL A 12 -0.56 10.80 6.10
CA VAL A 12 -0.23 9.64 6.94
C VAL A 12 0.93 8.85 6.37
N GLN A 13 1.65 8.15 7.24
CA GLN A 13 2.68 7.18 6.88
C GLN A 13 2.30 5.79 7.39
N VAL A 14 2.54 4.77 6.57
CA VAL A 14 2.34 3.37 6.95
C VAL A 14 3.47 2.92 7.87
N ILE A 15 3.11 2.42 9.05
CA ILE A 15 4.04 1.94 10.08
C ILE A 15 4.40 0.47 9.85
N ALA A 16 3.42 -0.32 9.41
CA ALA A 16 3.52 -1.77 9.30
C ALA A 16 2.72 -2.30 8.12
N GLY A 17 3.16 -3.45 7.58
CA GLY A 17 2.55 -4.11 6.42
C GLY A 17 3.43 -4.08 5.18
N LYS A 18 2.84 -4.48 4.05
CA LYS A 18 3.54 -4.59 2.75
C LYS A 18 4.13 -3.26 2.28
N ASP A 19 3.42 -2.17 2.55
CA ASP A 19 3.79 -0.82 2.11
C ASP A 19 4.42 0.01 3.26
N LYS A 20 5.13 -0.64 4.19
CA LYS A 20 5.79 0.05 5.32
C LYS A 20 6.69 1.18 4.82
N GLY A 21 6.53 2.37 5.42
CA GLY A 21 7.28 3.57 5.07
C GLY A 21 6.63 4.44 3.98
N ALA A 22 5.65 3.92 3.24
CA ALA A 22 4.91 4.70 2.25
C ALA A 22 4.14 5.85 2.92
N LYS A 23 4.14 7.02 2.28
CA LYS A 23 3.41 8.21 2.71
C LYS A 23 2.32 8.50 1.70
N GLY A 24 1.15 8.90 2.18
CA GLY A 24 0.02 9.25 1.32
C GLY A 24 -1.05 10.03 2.06
N ARG A 25 -2.00 10.56 1.30
CA ARG A 25 -3.18 11.25 1.86
C ARG A 25 -4.33 10.27 2.03
N VAL A 26 -5.15 10.49 3.05
CA VAL A 26 -6.35 9.68 3.28
C VAL A 26 -7.48 10.14 2.35
N ILE A 27 -7.86 9.29 1.38
CA ILE A 27 -8.97 9.53 0.44
C ILE A 27 -10.32 9.31 1.14
N ARG A 28 -10.39 8.25 1.95
CA ARG A 28 -11.64 7.82 2.59
C ARG A 28 -11.36 7.19 3.95
N ALA A 29 -12.15 7.56 4.94
CA ALA A 29 -12.16 6.91 6.24
C ALA A 29 -13.42 6.07 6.40
N LEU A 30 -13.27 4.84 6.89
CA LEU A 30 -14.32 3.87 7.17
C LEU A 30 -14.39 3.62 8.69
N PRO A 31 -15.00 4.53 9.47
CA PRO A 31 -15.03 4.45 10.93
C PRO A 31 -15.80 3.25 11.47
N ARG A 32 -16.69 2.63 10.68
CA ARG A 32 -17.40 1.42 11.09
C ARG A 32 -16.53 0.16 11.06
N GLU A 33 -15.47 0.19 10.28
CA GLU A 33 -14.61 -0.96 10.00
C GLU A 33 -13.17 -0.75 10.52
N ASP A 34 -12.91 0.37 11.20
CA ASP A 34 -11.58 0.78 11.65
C ASP A 34 -10.52 0.78 10.53
N ARG A 35 -10.93 1.18 9.33
CA ARG A 35 -10.09 1.20 8.12
C ARG A 35 -10.03 2.57 7.47
N VAL A 36 -8.95 2.81 6.74
CA VAL A 36 -8.75 4.00 5.91
C VAL A 36 -8.20 3.62 4.54
N VAL A 37 -8.57 4.38 3.52
CA VAL A 37 -8.01 4.26 2.17
C VAL A 37 -7.01 5.39 1.99
N VAL A 38 -5.78 5.03 1.67
CA VAL A 38 -4.65 5.94 1.51
C VAL A 38 -4.18 5.88 0.05
N GLU A 39 -3.91 7.03 -0.55
CA GLU A 39 -3.43 7.15 -1.93
C GLU A 39 -2.14 6.35 -2.13
N GLY A 40 -2.12 5.50 -3.17
CA GLY A 40 -0.94 4.74 -3.58
C GLY A 40 -0.48 3.63 -2.62
N VAL A 41 -1.27 3.31 -1.59
CA VAL A 41 -0.98 2.26 -0.60
C VAL A 41 -1.93 1.07 -0.81
N ASN A 42 -1.42 -0.14 -0.60
CA ASN A 42 -2.20 -1.38 -0.67
C ASN A 42 -2.92 -1.55 -2.03
N LEU A 43 -2.16 -1.38 -3.11
CA LEU A 43 -2.65 -1.51 -4.48
C LEU A 43 -2.96 -2.98 -4.81
N ILE A 44 -4.22 -3.26 -5.11
CA ILE A 44 -4.70 -4.58 -5.51
C ILE A 44 -5.07 -4.59 -6.99
N LYS A 45 -4.70 -5.66 -7.68
CA LYS A 45 -5.15 -5.92 -9.05
C LYS A 45 -6.50 -6.62 -8.99
N LYS A 46 -7.56 -5.90 -9.36
CA LYS A 46 -8.91 -6.45 -9.47
C LYS A 46 -9.19 -6.78 -10.94
N HIS A 47 -9.43 -8.06 -11.21
CA HIS A 47 -9.93 -8.52 -12.50
C HIS A 47 -11.43 -8.31 -12.53
N SER A 48 -11.91 -7.36 -13.35
CA SER A 48 -13.34 -7.20 -13.60
C SER A 48 -13.73 -8.00 -14.83
N LYS A 49 -14.74 -8.87 -14.66
CA LYS A 49 -15.40 -9.51 -15.80
C LYS A 49 -16.12 -8.42 -16.59
N VAL A 50 -16.09 -8.51 -17.92
CA VAL A 50 -16.84 -7.60 -18.80
C VAL A 50 -18.33 -7.81 -18.52
N THR A 51 -18.96 -6.91 -17.77
CA THR A 51 -20.38 -7.00 -17.40
C THR A 51 -21.26 -6.10 -18.27
N HIS A 52 -20.66 -5.15 -18.99
CA HIS A 52 -21.38 -4.21 -19.84
C HIS A 52 -20.72 -4.07 -21.21
N GLN A 53 -21.49 -4.27 -22.27
CA GLN A 53 -21.17 -3.73 -23.59
C GLN A 53 -21.64 -2.28 -23.57
N GLY A 54 -20.71 -1.32 -23.61
CA GLY A 54 -21.09 0.09 -23.77
C GLY A 54 -21.88 0.29 -25.09
N PRO A 55 -22.57 1.43 -25.27
CA PRO A 55 -23.42 1.71 -26.43
C PRO A 55 -22.72 1.65 -27.80
N ARG A 56 -21.38 1.50 -27.83
CA ARG A 56 -20.55 1.34 -29.04
C ARG A 56 -19.73 0.02 -29.06
N GLY A 57 -20.08 -0.97 -28.26
CA GLY A 57 -19.38 -2.27 -28.22
C GLY A 57 -18.03 -2.26 -27.48
N ALA A 58 -17.69 -1.16 -26.78
CA ALA A 58 -16.54 -1.12 -25.89
C ALA A 58 -16.78 -2.07 -24.71
N LYS A 59 -15.96 -3.12 -24.64
CA LYS A 59 -15.88 -4.04 -23.51
C LYS A 59 -15.03 -3.38 -22.43
N GLU A 60 -15.66 -2.71 -21.46
CA GLU A 60 -14.94 -2.26 -20.26
C GLU A 60 -14.76 -3.44 -19.31
N GLY A 61 -13.83 -4.33 -19.64
CA GLY A 61 -13.31 -5.33 -18.71
C GLY A 61 -11.80 -5.41 -18.87
N GLY A 62 -11.11 -5.59 -17.75
CA GLY A 62 -9.66 -5.54 -17.72
C GLY A 62 -9.09 -5.63 -16.30
N VAL A 63 -7.77 -5.55 -16.21
CA VAL A 63 -7.06 -5.50 -14.93
C VAL A 63 -7.08 -4.07 -14.43
N GLN A 64 -7.85 -3.80 -13.39
CA GLN A 64 -7.87 -2.49 -12.73
C GLN A 64 -7.02 -2.54 -11.48
N THR A 65 -6.12 -1.58 -11.33
CA THR A 65 -5.39 -1.38 -10.07
C THR A 65 -6.22 -0.46 -9.19
N LEU A 66 -6.61 -0.95 -8.02
CA LEU A 66 -7.42 -0.22 -7.06
C LEU A 66 -6.70 -0.15 -5.72
N GLU A 67 -6.92 0.94 -4.99
CA GLU A 67 -6.39 1.11 -3.64
C GLU A 67 -7.31 0.40 -2.65
N ALA A 68 -6.75 -0.46 -1.80
CA ALA A 68 -7.50 -1.19 -0.80
C ALA A 68 -7.37 -0.53 0.59
N PRO A 69 -8.41 -0.65 1.45
CA PRO A 69 -8.36 -0.08 2.79
C PRO A 69 -7.30 -0.77 3.67
N ILE A 70 -6.59 0.02 4.48
CA ILE A 70 -5.65 -0.42 5.51
C ILE A 70 -6.22 -0.15 6.90
N HIS A 71 -5.86 -0.98 7.89
CA HIS A 71 -6.29 -0.81 9.27
C HIS A 71 -5.69 0.45 9.90
N VAL A 72 -6.47 1.17 10.72
CA VAL A 72 -6.06 2.45 11.32
C VAL A 72 -4.84 2.33 12.24
N SER A 73 -4.61 1.17 12.85
CA SER A 73 -3.42 0.91 13.68
C SER A 73 -2.11 0.86 12.89
N ASN A 74 -2.16 0.63 11.58
CA ASN A 74 -0.97 0.51 10.74
C ASN A 74 -0.57 1.84 10.11
N VAL A 75 -1.26 2.94 10.45
CA VAL A 75 -0.97 4.27 9.91
C VAL A 75 -0.71 5.28 11.03
N LYS A 76 0.26 6.16 10.81
CA LYS A 76 0.60 7.27 11.71
C LYS A 76 0.30 8.58 11.01
N LYS A 77 -0.34 9.51 11.71
CA LYS A 77 -0.45 10.89 11.25
C LYS A 77 0.91 11.56 11.22
N LEU A 78 1.24 12.18 10.10
CA LEU A 78 2.31 13.15 10.03
C LEU A 78 1.69 14.52 10.33
N LYS A 79 2.24 15.21 11.33
CA LYS A 79 2.02 16.65 11.49
C LYS A 79 3.14 17.34 10.74
N ASP A 80 2.84 18.43 10.04
CA ASP A 80 3.81 19.28 9.31
C ASP A 80 4.80 20.02 10.22
N ASP A 81 5.16 19.43 11.36
CA ASP A 81 6.29 19.86 12.16
C ASP A 81 7.52 19.12 11.66
N ALA A 82 8.29 19.83 10.82
CA ALA A 82 9.63 19.47 10.44
C ALA A 82 10.44 18.97 11.66
N LYS A 83 11.24 17.92 11.44
CA LYS A 83 12.09 17.18 12.40
C LYS A 83 11.34 16.35 13.44
N LYS A 84 11.43 15.01 13.28
CA LYS A 84 12.14 14.12 14.23
C LYS A 84 12.02 12.63 13.86
N ASP A 85 13.17 11.95 13.97
CA ASP A 85 13.39 10.50 14.17
C ASP A 85 13.11 9.59 12.94
N GLU A 86 14.08 9.09 12.17
CA GLU A 86 15.26 8.27 12.51
C GLU A 86 15.01 7.13 13.54
N ALA A 87 15.40 5.92 13.14
CA ALA A 87 15.63 4.71 13.94
C ALA A 87 14.42 3.96 14.55
N THR A 88 14.06 2.86 13.90
CA THR A 88 13.99 1.58 14.62
C THR A 88 14.71 0.52 13.80
N LYS A 89 15.98 0.28 14.17
CA LYS A 89 16.69 -0.97 13.94
C LYS A 89 15.94 -2.06 14.69
N ASP A 90 15.47 -3.09 13.98
CA ASP A 90 15.20 -4.42 14.53
C ASP A 90 15.57 -5.45 13.46
N ASP A 91 16.84 -5.82 13.51
CA ASP A 91 17.39 -7.19 13.46
C ASP A 91 16.64 -8.28 12.65
N LYS A 92 17.19 -8.60 11.46
CA LYS A 92 17.61 -9.98 11.15
C LYS A 92 18.56 -10.02 9.93
N PRO A 93 19.80 -10.52 10.04
CA PRO A 93 20.62 -10.82 8.89
C PRO A 93 20.18 -12.17 8.32
N ALA A 94 19.31 -12.15 7.32
CA ALA A 94 19.01 -13.35 6.55
C ALA A 94 20.08 -13.54 5.47
N LYS A 95 21.15 -14.24 5.83
CA LYS A 95 21.86 -15.12 4.90
C LYS A 95 20.81 -16.01 4.21
N LYS A 96 20.84 -16.13 2.88
CA LYS A 96 21.14 -17.39 2.17
C LYS A 96 20.82 -17.29 0.66
N ALA A 97 21.89 -17.60 -0.10
CA ALA A 97 21.96 -18.30 -1.38
C ALA A 97 21.16 -17.81 -2.60
N ALA A 98 21.92 -17.43 -3.64
CA ALA A 98 21.72 -18.00 -4.97
C ALA A 98 23.10 -18.36 -5.54
N GLU A 99 23.40 -19.65 -5.45
CA GLU A 99 24.37 -20.38 -6.26
C GLU A 99 23.80 -20.47 -7.68
N ALA A 100 24.60 -20.13 -8.68
CA ALA A 100 24.47 -20.49 -10.10
C ALA A 100 25.90 -20.33 -10.65
N ASP A 101 26.75 -21.35 -10.55
CA ASP A 101 26.81 -22.56 -11.38
C ASP A 101 27.26 -22.23 -12.83
N GLU A 102 28.53 -22.57 -13.05
CA GLU A 102 29.25 -22.98 -14.26
C GLU A 102 28.82 -22.47 -15.64
N SER A 103 29.75 -21.75 -16.29
CA SER A 103 30.16 -22.05 -17.66
C SER A 103 31.61 -21.58 -17.87
N GLY A 104 32.55 -22.51 -17.99
CA GLY A 104 33.93 -22.23 -18.39
C GLY A 104 34.07 -21.96 -19.89
N GLU A 105 35.25 -21.44 -20.29
CA GLU A 105 36.05 -21.80 -21.48
C GLU A 105 37.09 -20.70 -21.77
N ASP A 106 38.36 -21.06 -21.55
CA ASP A 106 39.54 -20.84 -22.41
C ASP A 106 39.77 -19.50 -23.15
N ASN A 107 40.71 -18.68 -22.65
CA ASN A 107 42.05 -18.42 -23.23
C ASN A 107 42.82 -17.35 -22.45
#